data_AF-A0A2E2FN74-F1
#
_entry.id   AF-A0A2E2FN74-F1
#
_cell.length_a   1.000
_cell.length_b   1.000
_cell.length_c   1.000
_cell.angle_alpha   90.00
_cell.angle_beta   90.00
_cell.angle_gamma   90.00
#
_symmetry.space_group_name_H-M   'P 1'
#
loop_
_entity.id
_entity.type
_entity.pdbx_description
1 polymer ?
#
loop_
_entity_poly.entity_id
_entity_poly.type
_entity_poly.pdbx_seq_one_letter_code
_entity_poly.pdbx_strand_id
1 'polypeptide(L)'
;MPKIRKEDIIRDHLKQDIEFIEEGLNLIEDEYHLKNPDGASGFVDLFAHDDKNNLVIIELKRSDAASREAITELSKYAALIRRAKNVKNSEIRLVVISTEWHELLVPFSEFYHATNYQLEGYLLDVDENLKPIDIRPVQPLLQIDGRNICRRHFVRYYKSDLDLENAEKAIVEKAEELGIYDFILAKFRLNFKNEFYGATRVLYWAQQLKTREFYESKLTEVLEKESLEEIMSWIEELDEDDALDELADRLGDEIQVENETCEIGYPEKLIQRLNDGLWTLYDISRYGVFKEDERLTDELLMNDLKGLTGTSFVYYFASTRTENRSKVEEIIESLDNSLFYNDTWRHYIRDIIDYCRQKTAATITVSIFNKDDLLETIWGASVDDIRRWEPSFYVIVDSDTDNPLEIFEGKLVWNQIDFEVDQVINDVFREFKNYLIIRHFGEQRALDHQIMSQMGFSYEVNYILFGTESTIEKKNIKIRGKQVVESGTYDKLRFSEFVEAEHSKVLEIANKFNSHHYGEGGLFNVK
;
A
#
# COMPACT_ATOMS: atom_id res chain seq x y z
N MET A 1 -13.17 6.50 -57.01
CA MET A 1 -11.78 6.43 -56.51
C MET A 1 -11.85 6.20 -55.01
N PRO A 2 -11.06 5.29 -54.43
CA PRO A 2 -11.00 5.15 -52.98
C PRO A 2 -10.52 6.48 -52.38
N LYS A 3 -11.15 6.93 -51.30
CA LYS A 3 -10.75 8.14 -50.58
C LYS A 3 -9.46 7.78 -49.84
N ILE A 4 -8.30 8.24 -50.34
CA ILE A 4 -7.00 8.05 -49.67
C ILE A 4 -7.13 8.56 -48.25
N ARG A 5 -6.83 7.72 -47.26
CA ARG A 5 -6.91 8.16 -45.88
C ARG A 5 -5.71 9.05 -45.62
N LYS A 6 -5.99 10.06 -44.82
CA LYS A 6 -5.05 11.05 -44.38
C LYS A 6 -3.87 10.46 -43.58
N GLU A 7 -4.09 9.30 -42.93
CA GLU A 7 -3.06 8.50 -42.25
C GLU A 7 -2.14 7.78 -43.25
N ASP A 8 -2.66 7.27 -44.35
CA ASP A 8 -1.87 6.56 -45.38
C ASP A 8 -0.73 7.44 -45.93
N ILE A 9 -1.01 8.73 -46.17
CA ILE A 9 -0.02 9.69 -46.67
C ILE A 9 1.11 9.91 -45.65
N ILE A 10 0.77 10.00 -44.36
CA ILE A 10 1.74 10.18 -43.28
C ILE A 10 2.60 8.92 -43.16
N ARG A 11 1.98 7.74 -43.19
CA ARG A 11 2.66 6.44 -43.18
C ARG A 11 3.64 6.30 -44.34
N ASP A 12 3.22 6.70 -45.55
CA ASP A 12 4.07 6.67 -46.75
C ASP A 12 5.29 7.59 -46.65
N HIS A 13 5.19 8.70 -45.93
CA HIS A 13 6.34 9.54 -45.63
C HIS A 13 7.25 8.91 -44.57
N LEU A 14 6.69 8.42 -43.46
CA LEU A 14 7.46 7.82 -42.37
C LEU A 14 8.18 6.54 -42.80
N LYS A 15 7.61 5.71 -43.67
CA LYS A 15 8.28 4.49 -44.13
C LYS A 15 9.51 4.76 -45.02
N GLN A 16 9.58 5.94 -45.64
CA GLN A 16 10.74 6.34 -46.44
C GLN A 16 11.91 6.82 -45.57
N ASP A 17 11.62 7.26 -44.35
CA ASP A 17 12.57 7.82 -43.40
C ASP A 17 12.12 7.46 -41.98
N ILE A 18 12.17 6.17 -41.65
CA ILE A 18 11.63 5.68 -40.36
C ILE A 18 12.49 6.12 -39.17
N GLU A 19 13.77 6.42 -39.42
CA GLU A 19 14.69 7.00 -38.44
C GLU A 19 14.26 8.40 -37.98
N PHE A 20 13.32 9.04 -38.69
CA PHE A 20 12.66 10.26 -38.23
C PHE A 20 11.99 10.07 -36.86
N ILE A 21 11.52 8.86 -36.54
CA ILE A 21 10.89 8.53 -35.25
C ILE A 21 11.97 8.36 -34.17
N GLU A 22 12.97 7.55 -34.46
CA GLU A 22 14.09 7.23 -33.56
C GLU A 22 15.29 6.73 -34.38
N GLU A 23 16.50 7.17 -34.02
CA GLU A 23 17.74 6.70 -34.65
C GLU A 23 17.91 5.18 -34.48
N GLY A 24 18.33 4.49 -35.55
CA GLY A 24 18.57 3.03 -35.52
C GLY A 24 17.32 2.16 -35.71
N LEU A 25 16.14 2.77 -35.90
CA LEU A 25 14.92 2.06 -36.24
C LEU A 25 14.96 1.60 -37.70
N ASN A 26 14.66 0.32 -37.95
CA ASN A 26 14.72 -0.29 -39.28
C ASN A 26 13.37 -0.90 -39.66
N LEU A 27 12.78 -0.42 -40.76
CA LEU A 27 11.50 -0.92 -41.26
C LEU A 27 11.61 -2.37 -41.74
N ILE A 28 10.72 -3.24 -41.25
CA ILE A 28 10.53 -4.60 -41.76
C ILE A 28 9.49 -4.58 -42.88
N GLU A 29 8.30 -4.04 -42.61
CA GLU A 29 7.17 -4.01 -43.56
C GLU A 29 6.14 -2.96 -43.10
N ASP A 30 5.47 -2.29 -44.04
CA ASP A 30 4.29 -1.44 -43.81
C ASP A 30 2.99 -2.20 -44.11
N GLU A 31 1.89 -1.82 -43.45
CA GLU A 31 0.62 -2.57 -43.51
C GLU A 31 0.81 -4.07 -43.24
N TYR A 32 1.64 -4.42 -42.25
CA TYR A 32 2.04 -5.79 -41.98
C TYR A 32 0.84 -6.63 -41.53
N HIS A 33 0.48 -7.62 -42.35
CA HIS A 33 -0.71 -8.44 -42.13
C HIS A 33 -0.47 -9.52 -41.06
N LEU A 34 -1.13 -9.35 -39.91
CA LEU A 34 -1.19 -10.31 -38.82
C LEU A 34 -2.42 -11.20 -38.94
N LYS A 35 -2.22 -12.41 -39.46
CA LYS A 35 -3.27 -13.42 -39.53
C LYS A 35 -3.72 -13.83 -38.13
N ASN A 36 -5.03 -13.84 -37.92
CA ASN A 36 -5.65 -14.33 -36.70
C ASN A 36 -6.56 -15.53 -37.04
N PRO A 37 -6.20 -16.77 -36.64
CA PRO A 37 -7.05 -17.94 -36.86
C PRO A 37 -8.33 -17.93 -35.99
N ASP A 38 -8.33 -17.17 -34.89
CA ASP A 38 -9.39 -17.17 -33.87
C ASP A 38 -10.31 -15.93 -33.94
N GLY A 39 -10.20 -15.10 -34.99
CA GLY A 39 -11.00 -13.88 -35.10
C GLY A 39 -10.57 -12.96 -36.24
N ALA A 40 -10.80 -11.65 -36.07
CA ALA A 40 -10.39 -10.66 -37.05
C ALA A 40 -8.85 -10.56 -37.10
N SER A 41 -8.31 -10.60 -38.33
CA SER A 41 -6.89 -10.32 -38.59
C SER A 41 -6.60 -8.82 -38.40
N GLY A 42 -5.32 -8.46 -38.35
CA GLY A 42 -4.86 -7.09 -38.13
C GLY A 42 -3.86 -6.64 -39.19
N PHE A 43 -3.74 -5.34 -39.39
CA PHE A 43 -2.70 -4.73 -40.22
C PHE A 43 -1.98 -3.70 -39.36
N VAL A 44 -0.69 -3.92 -39.09
CA VAL A 44 0.14 -2.94 -38.38
C VAL A 44 0.54 -1.87 -39.37
N ASP A 45 0.39 -0.59 -39.02
CA ASP A 45 0.77 0.51 -39.91
C ASP A 45 2.25 0.42 -40.31
N LEU A 46 3.16 0.43 -39.33
CA LEU A 46 4.59 0.21 -39.56
C LEU A 46 5.12 -0.85 -38.59
N PHE A 47 5.78 -1.87 -39.14
CA PHE A 47 6.44 -2.91 -38.37
C PHE A 47 7.94 -2.83 -38.60
N ALA A 48 8.70 -2.73 -37.51
CA ALA A 48 10.13 -2.44 -37.55
C ALA A 48 10.91 -3.27 -36.50
N HIS A 49 12.22 -3.13 -36.50
CA HIS A 49 13.06 -3.51 -35.36
C HIS A 49 14.01 -2.37 -34.98
N ASP A 50 14.37 -2.30 -33.70
CA ASP A 50 15.35 -1.32 -33.21
C ASP A 50 16.80 -1.87 -33.26
N ASP A 51 17.74 -1.08 -32.74
CA ASP A 51 19.17 -1.39 -32.65
C ASP A 51 19.48 -2.59 -31.74
N LYS A 52 18.61 -2.86 -30.77
CA LYS A 52 18.64 -3.99 -29.85
C LYS A 52 17.88 -5.21 -30.38
N ASN A 53 17.37 -5.14 -31.60
CA ASN A 53 16.62 -6.19 -32.28
C ASN A 53 15.29 -6.55 -31.58
N ASN A 54 14.68 -5.60 -30.86
CA ASN A 54 13.30 -5.70 -30.42
C ASN A 54 12.35 -5.46 -31.60
N LEU A 55 11.22 -6.13 -31.62
CA LEU A 55 10.17 -5.89 -32.59
C LEU A 55 9.38 -4.65 -32.21
N VAL A 56 9.28 -3.67 -33.11
CA VAL A 56 8.59 -2.40 -32.88
C VAL A 56 7.30 -2.37 -33.68
N ILE A 57 6.18 -2.23 -32.97
CA ILE A 57 4.83 -2.09 -33.55
C ILE A 57 4.43 -0.63 -33.44
N ILE A 58 4.23 0.03 -34.57
CA ILE A 58 3.92 1.46 -34.62
C ILE A 58 2.52 1.64 -35.19
N GLU A 59 1.67 2.34 -34.44
CA GLU A 59 0.30 2.68 -34.82
C GLU A 59 0.18 4.20 -35.06
N LEU A 60 -0.39 4.60 -36.20
CA LEU A 60 -0.49 6.00 -36.63
C LEU A 60 -1.94 6.49 -36.59
N LYS A 61 -2.21 7.57 -35.84
CA LYS A 61 -3.55 8.16 -35.72
C LYS A 61 -3.59 9.64 -36.04
N ARG A 62 -4.63 10.09 -36.72
CA ARG A 62 -4.74 11.49 -37.16
C ARG A 62 -6.08 12.16 -36.88
N SER A 63 -6.89 11.60 -36.00
CA SER A 63 -8.12 12.24 -35.52
C SER A 63 -8.54 11.66 -34.19
N ASP A 64 -9.18 12.46 -33.35
CA ASP A 64 -9.73 12.03 -32.06
C ASP A 64 -10.55 10.74 -32.14
N ALA A 65 -11.41 10.62 -33.16
CA ALA A 65 -12.23 9.44 -33.35
C ALA A 65 -11.40 8.16 -33.61
N ALA A 66 -10.30 8.29 -34.36
CA ALA A 66 -9.40 7.18 -34.67
C ALA A 66 -8.46 6.88 -33.49
N SER A 67 -8.04 7.91 -32.73
CA SER A 67 -7.15 7.77 -31.59
C SER A 67 -7.73 6.90 -30.47
N ARG A 68 -9.07 6.90 -30.29
CA ARG A 68 -9.76 6.03 -29.30
C ARG A 68 -9.49 4.53 -29.49
N GLU A 69 -9.21 4.09 -30.71
CA GLU A 69 -9.01 2.66 -31.02
C GLU A 69 -7.54 2.22 -30.88
N ALA A 70 -6.59 3.16 -30.87
CA ALA A 70 -5.16 2.90 -31.00
C ALA A 70 -4.60 1.90 -29.97
N ILE A 71 -4.97 2.08 -28.69
CA ILE A 71 -4.51 1.22 -27.59
C ILE A 71 -5.04 -0.21 -27.74
N THR A 72 -6.29 -0.35 -28.16
CA THR A 72 -6.90 -1.67 -28.41
C THR A 72 -6.21 -2.36 -29.58
N GLU A 73 -5.85 -1.60 -30.62
CA GLU A 73 -5.15 -2.12 -31.79
C GLU A 73 -3.73 -2.57 -31.46
N LEU A 74 -2.95 -1.75 -30.76
CA LEU A 74 -1.61 -2.14 -30.29
C LEU A 74 -1.64 -3.40 -29.43
N SER A 75 -2.57 -3.48 -28.47
CA SER A 75 -2.74 -4.67 -27.63
C SER A 75 -3.05 -5.92 -28.44
N LYS A 76 -3.93 -5.80 -29.45
CA LYS A 76 -4.24 -6.86 -30.42
C LYS A 76 -3.00 -7.27 -31.22
N TYR A 77 -2.24 -6.31 -31.75
CA TYR A 77 -1.05 -6.60 -32.56
C TYR A 77 0.06 -7.26 -31.75
N ALA A 78 0.33 -6.78 -30.53
CA ALA A 78 1.28 -7.41 -29.61
C ALA A 78 0.91 -8.88 -29.34
N ALA A 79 -0.37 -9.15 -29.08
CA ALA A 79 -0.86 -10.51 -28.85
C ALA A 79 -0.71 -11.41 -30.10
N LEU A 80 -1.02 -10.90 -31.29
CA LEU A 80 -0.90 -11.65 -32.55
C LEU A 80 0.56 -11.94 -32.91
N ILE A 81 1.46 -10.97 -32.75
CA ILE A 81 2.90 -11.16 -32.99
C ILE A 81 3.46 -12.20 -32.02
N ARG A 82 3.12 -12.10 -30.74
CA ARG A 82 3.56 -13.07 -29.73
C ARG A 82 3.14 -14.49 -30.10
N ARG A 83 1.89 -14.68 -30.54
CA ARG A 83 1.39 -16.00 -30.99
C ARG A 83 2.07 -16.48 -32.27
N ALA A 84 2.30 -15.58 -33.23
CA ALA A 84 2.86 -15.93 -34.53
C ALA A 84 4.37 -16.23 -34.49
N LYS A 85 5.12 -15.52 -33.64
CA LYS A 85 6.60 -15.59 -33.59
C LYS A 85 7.15 -16.19 -32.29
N ASN A 86 6.30 -16.46 -31.30
CA ASN A 86 6.69 -17.02 -29.98
C ASN A 86 7.77 -16.20 -29.25
N VAL A 87 7.66 -14.86 -29.35
CA VAL A 87 8.54 -13.89 -28.69
C VAL A 87 8.08 -13.56 -27.27
N LYS A 88 8.97 -13.05 -26.44
CA LYS A 88 8.66 -12.57 -25.08
C LYS A 88 8.09 -11.15 -25.12
N ASN A 89 7.41 -10.74 -24.05
CA ASN A 89 6.94 -9.35 -23.94
C ASN A 89 8.10 -8.35 -23.97
N SER A 90 9.24 -8.70 -23.37
CA SER A 90 10.46 -7.88 -23.36
C SER A 90 11.13 -7.72 -24.72
N GLU A 91 10.67 -8.44 -25.76
CA GLU A 91 11.19 -8.35 -27.14
C GLU A 91 10.25 -7.54 -28.04
N ILE A 92 9.21 -6.92 -27.48
CA ILE A 92 8.21 -6.12 -28.20
C ILE A 92 8.17 -4.71 -27.62
N ARG A 93 8.31 -3.72 -28.49
CA ARG A 93 8.05 -2.29 -28.24
C ARG A 93 6.78 -1.88 -28.95
N LEU A 94 5.97 -1.06 -28.28
CA LEU A 94 4.73 -0.51 -28.79
C LEU A 94 4.89 1.01 -28.91
N VAL A 95 4.55 1.56 -30.06
CA VAL A 95 4.67 2.99 -30.32
C VAL A 95 3.34 3.51 -30.86
N VAL A 96 2.79 4.54 -30.23
CA VAL A 96 1.66 5.31 -30.78
C VAL A 96 2.17 6.65 -31.27
N ILE A 97 1.89 6.98 -32.52
CA ILE A 97 2.18 8.29 -33.09
C ILE A 97 0.86 8.94 -33.47
N SER A 98 0.58 10.12 -32.93
CA SER A 98 -0.63 10.86 -33.28
C SER A 98 -0.42 12.35 -33.43
N THR A 99 -1.19 12.96 -34.32
CA THR A 99 -1.30 14.42 -34.40
C THR A 99 -2.25 15.01 -33.34
N GLU A 100 -3.08 14.17 -32.69
CA GLU A 100 -4.10 14.59 -31.72
C GLU A 100 -4.12 13.66 -30.50
N TRP A 101 -4.01 14.24 -29.30
CA TRP A 101 -3.88 13.49 -28.05
C TRP A 101 -5.04 13.68 -27.06
N HIS A 102 -6.00 14.55 -27.37
CA HIS A 102 -7.06 14.93 -26.45
C HIS A 102 -7.85 13.71 -25.90
N GLU A 103 -8.20 12.77 -26.78
CA GLU A 103 -8.94 11.54 -26.44
C GLU A 103 -8.04 10.32 -26.21
N LEU A 104 -6.73 10.47 -26.42
CA LEU A 104 -5.74 9.38 -26.33
C LEU A 104 -4.93 9.43 -25.04
N LEU A 105 -4.69 10.61 -24.48
CA LEU A 105 -3.75 10.78 -23.38
C LEU A 105 -4.13 9.96 -22.15
N VAL A 106 -5.40 9.99 -21.73
CA VAL A 106 -5.89 9.21 -20.58
C VAL A 106 -5.75 7.70 -20.80
N PRO A 107 -6.32 7.09 -21.87
CA PRO A 107 -6.18 5.65 -22.09
C PRO A 107 -4.74 5.22 -22.39
N PHE A 108 -3.92 6.06 -23.02
CA PHE A 108 -2.49 5.82 -23.19
C PHE A 108 -1.78 5.75 -21.84
N SER A 109 -2.03 6.71 -20.95
CA SER A 109 -1.38 6.75 -19.64
C SER A 109 -1.76 5.55 -18.77
N GLU A 110 -3.05 5.18 -18.78
CA GLU A 110 -3.51 3.96 -18.10
C GLU A 110 -2.83 2.71 -18.65
N PHE A 111 -2.74 2.58 -19.97
CA PHE A 111 -2.09 1.43 -20.59
C PHE A 111 -0.57 1.43 -20.37
N TYR A 112 0.06 2.60 -20.33
CA TYR A 112 1.48 2.79 -20.04
C TYR A 112 1.85 2.21 -18.68
N HIS A 113 1.06 2.51 -17.64
CA HIS A 113 1.29 2.01 -16.29
C HIS A 113 0.90 0.53 -16.12
N ALA A 114 -0.09 0.05 -16.86
CA ALA A 114 -0.61 -1.31 -16.72
C ALA A 114 0.13 -2.38 -17.56
N THR A 115 0.94 -1.98 -18.54
CA THR A 115 1.52 -2.90 -19.52
C THR A 115 2.92 -3.37 -19.16
N ASN A 116 3.26 -4.60 -19.55
CA ASN A 116 4.62 -5.16 -19.45
C ASN A 116 5.43 -4.99 -20.75
N TYR A 117 4.89 -4.25 -21.72
CA TYR A 117 5.61 -3.88 -22.94
C TYR A 117 6.27 -2.51 -22.73
N GLN A 118 7.38 -2.27 -23.42
CA GLN A 118 7.86 -0.90 -23.55
C GLN A 118 6.89 -0.13 -24.47
N LEU A 119 6.18 0.86 -23.91
CA LEU A 119 5.21 1.68 -24.60
C LEU A 119 5.70 3.12 -24.72
N GLU A 120 5.67 3.67 -25.93
CA GLU A 120 6.09 5.03 -26.23
C GLU A 120 5.00 5.77 -27.01
N GLY A 121 4.88 7.07 -26.75
CA GLY A 121 3.88 7.94 -27.36
C GLY A 121 4.54 9.17 -27.97
N TYR A 122 4.15 9.54 -29.18
CA TYR A 122 4.66 10.72 -29.86
C TYR A 122 3.54 11.61 -30.43
N LEU A 123 3.69 12.91 -30.21
CA LEU A 123 2.95 13.96 -30.91
C LEU A 123 3.68 14.27 -32.22
N LEU A 124 2.99 14.08 -33.34
CA LEU A 124 3.52 14.33 -34.67
C LEU A 124 2.96 15.64 -35.21
N ASP A 125 3.85 16.55 -35.59
CA ASP A 125 3.48 17.73 -36.36
C ASP A 125 3.67 17.45 -37.86
N VAL A 126 2.70 17.87 -38.66
CA VAL A 126 2.72 17.68 -40.12
C VAL A 126 2.41 19.00 -40.84
N ASP A 127 2.96 19.16 -42.04
CA ASP A 127 2.68 20.32 -42.89
C ASP A 127 1.33 20.20 -43.63
N GLU A 128 1.02 21.18 -44.49
CA GLU A 128 -0.20 21.19 -45.32
C GLU A 128 -0.31 19.98 -46.27
N ASN A 129 0.83 19.38 -46.63
CA ASN A 129 0.92 18.19 -47.48
C ASN A 129 1.01 16.88 -46.67
N LEU A 130 0.88 16.96 -45.34
CA LEU A 130 0.96 15.83 -44.42
C LEU A 130 2.35 15.22 -44.31
N LYS A 131 3.38 15.98 -44.66
CA LYS A 131 4.76 15.60 -44.44
C LYS A 131 5.11 15.82 -42.96
N PRO A 132 5.69 14.83 -42.27
CA PRO A 132 6.26 15.01 -40.94
C PRO A 132 7.25 16.19 -40.91
N ILE A 133 7.08 17.08 -39.93
CA ILE A 133 7.96 18.24 -39.71
C ILE A 133 8.65 18.20 -38.34
N ASP A 134 7.98 17.68 -37.33
CA ASP A 134 8.53 17.50 -35.98
C ASP A 134 7.84 16.33 -35.30
N ILE A 135 8.53 15.70 -34.35
CA ILE A 135 8.00 14.62 -33.52
C ILE A 135 8.51 14.79 -32.09
N ARG A 136 7.58 14.75 -31.13
CA ARG A 136 7.88 15.04 -29.73
C ARG A 136 7.29 13.96 -28.81
N PRO A 137 8.02 13.48 -27.80
CA PRO A 137 7.50 12.47 -26.89
C PRO A 137 6.34 13.05 -26.08
N VAL A 138 5.31 12.24 -25.87
CA VAL A 138 4.19 12.56 -24.98
C VAL A 138 4.44 11.94 -23.62
N GLN A 139 4.39 12.79 -22.59
CA GLN A 139 4.49 12.34 -21.22
C GLN A 139 3.14 11.75 -20.78
N PRO A 140 3.12 10.51 -20.26
CA PRO A 140 1.91 9.96 -19.67
C PRO A 140 1.50 10.81 -18.45
N LEU A 141 0.21 10.82 -18.14
CA LEU A 141 -0.29 11.33 -16.89
C LEU A 141 0.29 10.50 -15.74
N LEU A 142 0.54 11.16 -14.60
CA LEU A 142 0.96 10.47 -13.38
C LEU A 142 -0.07 9.40 -13.01
N GLN A 143 0.44 8.27 -12.52
CA GLN A 143 -0.42 7.21 -12.00
C GLN A 143 -1.20 7.74 -10.79
N ILE A 144 -2.47 7.36 -10.71
CA ILE A 144 -3.30 7.65 -9.54
C ILE A 144 -3.45 6.33 -8.78
N ASP A 145 -2.82 6.22 -7.61
CA ASP A 145 -2.84 5.00 -6.78
C ASP A 145 -4.20 4.73 -6.08
N GLY A 146 -5.25 5.40 -6.56
CA GLY A 146 -6.58 5.34 -5.99
C GLY A 146 -6.64 5.98 -4.61
N ARG A 147 -7.49 5.43 -3.74
CA ARG A 147 -7.74 5.95 -2.40
C ARG A 147 -6.61 5.51 -1.47
N ASN A 148 -5.86 6.47 -0.96
CA ASN A 148 -4.75 6.27 -0.03
C ASN A 148 -4.76 7.44 0.96
N ILE A 149 -5.06 7.16 2.22
CA ILE A 149 -5.13 8.19 3.26
C ILE A 149 -3.75 8.33 3.89
N CYS A 150 -3.27 9.58 4.06
CA CYS A 150 -2.03 9.85 4.80
C CYS A 150 -2.03 9.09 6.12
N ARG A 151 -0.93 8.42 6.45
CA ARG A 151 -0.86 7.60 7.65
C ARG A 151 -0.93 8.46 8.91
N ARG A 152 -0.31 9.63 8.86
CA ARG A 152 -0.37 10.63 9.92
C ARG A 152 -1.65 11.47 9.78
N HIS A 153 -2.33 11.60 10.89
CA HIS A 153 -3.64 12.22 11.02
C HIS A 153 -3.58 13.34 12.07
N PHE A 154 -4.56 14.24 12.10
CA PHE A 154 -4.63 15.27 13.12
C PHE A 154 -5.82 15.08 14.05
N VAL A 155 -5.54 14.99 15.34
CA VAL A 155 -6.53 14.83 16.39
C VAL A 155 -6.68 16.15 17.11
N ARG A 156 -7.89 16.73 17.11
CA ARG A 156 -8.19 17.97 17.84
C ARG A 156 -9.31 17.72 18.85
N TYR A 157 -9.15 18.27 20.06
CA TYR A 157 -10.03 18.05 21.20
C TYR A 157 -10.91 19.26 21.49
N TYR A 158 -12.15 18.99 21.89
CA TYR A 158 -13.17 20.02 22.12
C TYR A 158 -14.01 19.75 23.38
N LYS A 159 -14.45 20.81 24.06
CA LYS A 159 -15.35 20.73 25.21
C LYS A 159 -16.81 20.52 24.83
N SER A 160 -17.27 21.14 23.73
CA SER A 160 -18.67 21.14 23.31
C SER A 160 -18.84 20.77 21.84
N ASP A 161 -20.07 20.37 21.47
CA ASP A 161 -20.45 20.10 20.08
C ASP A 161 -20.39 21.38 19.22
N LEU A 162 -20.71 22.54 19.80
CA LEU A 162 -20.67 23.83 19.10
C LEU A 162 -19.24 24.21 18.70
N ASP A 163 -18.27 24.03 19.60
CA ASP A 163 -16.87 24.35 19.31
C ASP A 163 -16.31 23.43 18.22
N LEU A 164 -16.68 22.14 18.26
CA LEU A 164 -16.31 21.17 17.24
C LEU A 164 -16.91 21.53 15.87
N GLU A 165 -18.21 21.87 15.81
CA GLU A 165 -18.88 22.26 14.55
C GLU A 165 -18.31 23.55 13.96
N ASN A 166 -17.90 24.50 14.80
CA ASN A 166 -17.22 25.72 14.34
C ASN A 166 -15.83 25.40 13.79
N ALA A 167 -15.07 24.52 14.47
CA ALA A 167 -13.76 24.11 14.01
C ALA A 167 -13.82 23.29 12.72
N GLU A 168 -14.82 22.42 12.55
CA GLU A 168 -15.06 21.69 11.30
C GLU A 168 -15.20 22.64 10.11
N LYS A 169 -16.03 23.69 10.23
CA LYS A 169 -16.18 24.70 9.16
C LYS A 169 -14.87 25.41 8.85
N ALA A 170 -14.14 25.83 9.89
CA ALA A 170 -12.86 26.51 9.73
C ALA A 170 -11.78 25.61 9.12
N ILE A 171 -11.77 24.30 9.43
CA ILE A 171 -10.87 23.33 8.80
C ILE A 171 -11.18 23.21 7.31
N VAL A 172 -12.47 23.10 6.95
CA VAL A 172 -12.88 22.97 5.55
C VAL A 172 -12.45 24.20 4.75
N GLU A 173 -12.76 25.40 5.24
CA GLU A 173 -12.38 26.66 4.58
C GLU A 173 -10.86 26.73 4.34
N LYS A 174 -10.05 26.44 5.37
CA LYS A 174 -8.58 26.47 5.26
C LYS A 174 -8.01 25.36 4.39
N ALA A 175 -8.55 24.15 4.47
CA ALA A 175 -8.13 23.05 3.61
C ALA A 175 -8.36 23.39 2.13
N GLU A 176 -9.51 24.00 1.81
CA GLU A 176 -9.81 24.46 0.45
C GLU A 176 -8.87 25.57 -0.04
N GLU A 177 -8.48 26.51 0.85
CA GLU A 177 -7.47 27.55 0.57
C GLU A 177 -6.09 26.95 0.25
N LEU A 178 -5.70 25.87 0.93
CA LEU A 178 -4.46 25.12 0.68
C LEU A 178 -4.55 24.16 -0.51
N GLY A 179 -5.72 24.03 -1.14
CA GLY A 179 -5.94 23.10 -2.25
C GLY A 179 -6.14 21.64 -1.82
N ILE A 180 -6.37 21.38 -0.53
CA ILE A 180 -6.67 20.06 0.02
C ILE A 180 -8.20 19.87 0.00
N TYR A 181 -8.70 19.23 -1.05
CA TYR A 181 -10.14 19.01 -1.23
C TYR A 181 -10.62 17.62 -0.77
N ASP A 182 -9.70 16.67 -0.72
CA ASP A 182 -10.00 15.24 -0.51
C ASP A 182 -9.60 14.84 0.91
N PHE A 183 -10.54 14.89 1.85
CA PHE A 183 -10.30 14.52 3.23
C PHE A 183 -11.56 14.06 3.96
N ILE A 184 -11.36 13.51 5.15
CA ILE A 184 -12.37 12.99 6.05
C ILE A 184 -12.23 13.67 7.41
N LEU A 185 -13.38 13.98 8.02
CA LEU A 185 -13.47 14.42 9.41
C LEU A 185 -14.33 13.43 10.20
N ALA A 186 -13.70 12.55 10.95
CA ALA A 186 -14.38 11.61 11.84
C ALA A 186 -14.57 12.23 13.23
N LYS A 187 -15.79 12.15 13.75
CA LYS A 187 -16.18 12.80 15.01
C LYS A 187 -16.43 11.75 16.08
N PHE A 188 -15.74 11.92 17.21
CA PHE A 188 -15.82 10.99 18.33
C PHE A 188 -16.31 11.68 19.60
N ARG A 189 -17.07 10.94 20.40
CA ARG A 189 -17.30 11.26 21.81
C ARG A 189 -16.26 10.56 22.66
N LEU A 190 -15.71 11.28 23.62
CA LEU A 190 -14.93 10.66 24.68
C LEU A 190 -15.89 10.05 25.70
N ASN A 191 -15.65 8.79 26.07
CA ASN A 191 -16.40 8.10 27.12
C ASN A 191 -15.95 8.50 28.54
N PHE A 192 -15.07 9.50 28.62
CA PHE A 192 -14.56 10.14 29.81
C PHE A 192 -14.42 11.64 29.55
N LYS A 193 -14.24 12.42 30.63
CA LYS A 193 -13.86 13.83 30.50
C LYS A 193 -12.36 13.93 30.69
N ASN A 194 -11.64 14.46 29.70
CA ASN A 194 -10.20 14.67 29.83
C ASN A 194 -9.91 15.58 31.03
N GLU A 195 -9.05 15.15 31.95
CA GLU A 195 -8.84 15.84 33.24
C GLU A 195 -8.10 17.18 33.08
N PHE A 196 -7.22 17.29 32.09
CA PHE A 196 -6.39 18.48 31.86
C PHE A 196 -7.11 19.56 31.07
N TYR A 197 -7.76 19.15 29.97
CA TYR A 197 -8.37 20.08 29.02
C TYR A 197 -9.89 20.18 29.15
N GLY A 198 -10.52 19.27 29.91
CA GLY A 198 -11.96 19.20 30.06
C GLY A 198 -12.71 18.76 28.80
N ALA A 199 -11.99 18.34 27.76
CA ALA A 199 -12.54 17.91 26.48
C ALA A 199 -13.43 16.66 26.64
N THR A 200 -14.47 16.59 25.80
CA THR A 200 -15.41 15.45 25.71
C THR A 200 -15.71 15.03 24.27
N ARG A 201 -15.08 15.70 23.30
CA ARG A 201 -15.23 15.49 21.86
C ARG A 201 -13.89 15.50 21.18
N VAL A 202 -13.79 14.78 20.08
CA VAL A 202 -12.61 14.73 19.21
C VAL A 202 -13.06 14.88 17.76
N LEU A 203 -12.32 15.72 17.03
CA LEU A 203 -12.35 15.78 15.58
C LEU A 203 -11.06 15.16 15.05
N TYR A 204 -11.19 14.13 14.23
CA TYR A 204 -10.09 13.37 13.66
C TYR A 204 -10.03 13.65 12.16
N TRP A 205 -8.98 14.34 11.72
CA TRP A 205 -8.77 14.76 10.35
C TRP A 205 -7.76 13.86 9.65
N ALA A 206 -8.14 13.39 8.47
CA ALA A 206 -7.32 12.53 7.63
C ALA A 206 -7.51 12.92 6.17
N GLN A 207 -6.41 13.23 5.48
CA GLN A 207 -6.44 13.63 4.07
C GLN A 207 -6.02 12.49 3.15
N GLN A 208 -6.49 12.52 1.91
CA GLN A 208 -5.92 11.71 0.84
C GLN A 208 -4.47 12.13 0.60
N LEU A 209 -3.56 11.16 0.53
CA LEU A 209 -2.18 11.35 0.17
C LEU A 209 -2.09 11.95 -1.25
N LYS A 210 -1.29 13.00 -1.38
CA LYS A 210 -0.99 13.68 -2.64
C LYS A 210 0.47 13.44 -3.02
N THR A 211 0.83 13.85 -4.23
CA THR A 211 2.21 13.69 -4.72
C THR A 211 3.14 14.70 -4.03
N ARG A 212 4.43 14.39 -4.05
CA ARG A 212 5.49 15.27 -3.54
C ARG A 212 5.40 16.68 -4.14
N GLU A 213 5.22 16.77 -5.45
CA GLU A 213 5.13 18.04 -6.18
C GLU A 213 3.94 18.89 -5.72
N PHE A 214 2.81 18.26 -5.38
CA PHE A 214 1.67 18.97 -4.83
C PHE A 214 2.04 19.63 -3.49
N TYR A 215 2.62 18.86 -2.56
CA TYR A 215 2.96 19.39 -1.24
C TYR A 215 4.06 20.45 -1.32
N GLU A 216 5.15 20.20 -2.05
CA GLU A 216 6.24 21.17 -2.24
C GLU A 216 5.73 22.48 -2.85
N SER A 217 4.87 22.40 -3.87
CA SER A 217 4.27 23.59 -4.49
C SER A 217 3.44 24.39 -3.48
N LYS A 218 2.63 23.71 -2.67
CA LYS A 218 1.76 24.37 -1.68
C LYS A 218 2.53 24.94 -0.50
N LEU A 219 3.53 24.23 0.00
CA LEU A 219 4.43 24.74 1.03
C LEU A 219 5.20 25.98 0.56
N THR A 220 5.61 26.01 -0.71
CA THR A 220 6.26 27.20 -1.30
C THR A 220 5.33 28.43 -1.34
N GLU A 221 4.02 28.22 -1.48
CA GLU A 221 3.04 29.31 -1.49
C GLU A 221 2.80 29.89 -0.09
N VAL A 222 2.92 29.09 0.97
CA VAL A 222 2.50 29.46 2.34
C VAL A 222 3.64 29.70 3.32
N LEU A 223 4.79 29.07 3.13
CA LEU A 223 5.94 29.20 4.03
C LEU A 223 6.92 30.29 3.58
N GLU A 224 7.60 30.90 4.56
CA GLU A 224 8.73 31.77 4.30
C GLU A 224 9.93 30.96 3.77
N LYS A 225 10.72 31.59 2.89
CA LYS A 225 11.83 30.92 2.18
C LYS A 225 12.82 30.20 3.11
N GLU A 226 13.22 30.83 4.21
CA GLU A 226 14.18 30.23 5.16
C GLU A 226 13.60 28.98 5.84
N SER A 227 12.30 29.00 6.18
CA SER A 227 11.62 27.85 6.79
C SER A 227 11.47 26.70 5.79
N LEU A 228 11.15 27.03 4.53
CA LEU A 228 11.06 26.05 3.45
C LEU A 228 12.41 25.37 3.20
N GLU A 229 13.51 26.14 3.11
CA GLU A 229 14.86 25.59 2.88
C GLU A 229 15.28 24.62 4.00
N GLU A 230 14.97 24.94 5.26
CA GLU A 230 15.24 24.06 6.42
C GLU A 230 14.44 22.75 6.32
N ILE A 231 13.13 22.84 6.08
CA ILE A 231 12.23 21.69 5.97
C ILE A 231 12.66 20.78 4.81
N MET A 232 12.90 21.35 3.62
CA MET A 232 13.30 20.58 2.45
C MET A 232 14.65 19.90 2.64
N SER A 233 15.61 20.55 3.31
CA SER A 233 16.91 19.94 3.58
C SER A 233 16.80 18.67 4.42
N TRP A 234 15.86 18.62 5.36
CA TRP A 234 15.65 17.45 6.20
C TRP A 234 14.80 16.37 5.50
N ILE A 235 13.80 16.77 4.70
CA ILE A 235 12.99 15.85 3.89
C ILE A 235 13.86 15.03 2.92
N GLU A 236 14.91 15.64 2.34
CA GLU A 236 15.85 14.94 1.45
C GLU A 236 16.70 13.86 2.15
N GLU A 237 16.72 13.80 3.48
CA GLU A 237 17.40 12.73 4.24
C GLU A 237 16.48 11.55 4.57
N LEU A 238 15.17 11.68 4.34
CA LEU A 238 14.17 10.65 4.60
C LEU A 238 14.01 9.73 3.38
N ASP A 239 13.50 8.52 3.60
CA ASP A 239 12.96 7.73 2.49
C ASP A 239 11.67 8.38 1.94
N GLU A 240 11.25 7.97 0.74
CA GLU A 240 10.15 8.64 0.04
C GLU A 240 8.82 8.59 0.80
N ASP A 241 8.53 7.49 1.51
CA ASP A 241 7.27 7.36 2.25
C ASP A 241 7.27 8.28 3.47
N ASP A 242 8.36 8.31 4.24
CA ASP A 242 8.52 9.21 5.38
C ASP A 242 8.57 10.69 4.93
N ALA A 243 9.19 10.98 3.80
CA ALA A 243 9.23 12.31 3.19
C ALA A 243 7.83 12.81 2.84
N LEU A 244 6.99 11.96 2.24
CA LEU A 244 5.61 12.30 1.87
C LEU A 244 4.72 12.52 3.10
N ASP A 245 4.82 11.65 4.12
CA ASP A 245 4.07 11.82 5.37
C ASP A 245 4.45 13.13 6.07
N GLU A 246 5.74 13.48 6.09
CA GLU A 246 6.20 14.73 6.67
C GLU A 246 5.72 15.96 5.90
N LEU A 247 5.83 15.95 4.57
CA LEU A 247 5.31 17.02 3.71
C LEU A 247 3.81 17.25 3.95
N ALA A 248 3.05 16.16 4.07
CA ALA A 248 1.63 16.19 4.35
C ALA A 248 1.32 16.80 5.73
N ASP A 249 2.09 16.44 6.75
CA ASP A 249 1.99 17.01 8.10
C ASP A 249 2.28 18.51 8.11
N ARG A 250 3.38 18.94 7.47
CA ARG A 250 3.76 20.36 7.41
C ARG A 250 2.70 21.23 6.76
N LEU A 251 2.08 20.74 5.69
CA LEU A 251 0.97 21.47 5.07
C LEU A 251 -0.29 21.43 5.95
N GLY A 252 -0.54 20.31 6.65
CA GLY A 252 -1.63 20.16 7.60
C GLY A 252 -1.52 21.07 8.83
N ASP A 253 -0.29 21.37 9.26
CA ASP A 253 -0.01 22.32 10.35
C ASP A 253 -0.47 23.75 10.02
N GLU A 254 -0.56 24.13 8.76
CA GLU A 254 -1.10 25.45 8.36
C GLU A 254 -2.61 25.57 8.59
N ILE A 255 -3.31 24.45 8.81
CA ILE A 255 -4.74 24.40 9.19
C ILE A 255 -4.90 24.68 10.70
N GLN A 256 -4.60 25.91 11.09
CA GLN A 256 -4.67 26.38 12.47
C GLN A 256 -6.12 26.74 12.87
N VAL A 257 -6.73 25.97 13.77
CA VAL A 257 -8.09 26.23 14.27
C VAL A 257 -8.14 26.17 15.79
N GLU A 258 -9.04 26.94 16.40
CA GLU A 258 -9.25 26.89 17.86
C GLU A 258 -9.57 25.46 18.30
N ASN A 259 -8.91 25.02 19.38
CA ASN A 259 -9.09 23.72 20.01
C ASN A 259 -8.56 23.78 21.45
N GLU A 260 -8.87 22.77 22.26
CA GLU A 260 -8.33 22.70 23.63
C GLU A 260 -6.91 22.15 23.68
N THR A 261 -6.64 21.20 22.78
CA THR A 261 -5.34 20.61 22.51
C THR A 261 -5.43 19.84 21.20
N CYS A 262 -4.27 19.53 20.62
CA CYS A 262 -4.13 18.66 19.47
C CYS A 262 -3.01 17.64 19.68
N GLU A 263 -3.10 16.52 18.97
CA GLU A 263 -2.03 15.54 18.85
C GLU A 263 -2.01 14.91 17.46
N ILE A 264 -0.87 14.32 17.09
CA ILE A 264 -0.77 13.49 15.89
C ILE A 264 -1.51 12.17 16.15
N GLY A 265 -2.39 11.82 15.23
CA GLY A 265 -3.09 10.54 15.13
C GLY A 265 -2.44 9.64 14.10
N TYR A 266 -2.69 8.34 14.22
CA TYR A 266 -2.26 7.32 13.26
C TYR A 266 -3.11 6.05 13.48
N PRO A 267 -3.19 5.14 12.49
CA PRO A 267 -4.00 3.92 12.54
C PRO A 267 -4.01 3.18 13.88
N GLU A 268 -2.83 2.88 14.43
CA GLU A 268 -2.69 2.07 15.64
C GLU A 268 -3.21 2.80 16.88
N LYS A 269 -2.98 4.12 16.98
CA LYS A 269 -3.54 4.95 18.05
C LYS A 269 -5.06 4.95 17.98
N LEU A 270 -5.64 5.13 16.79
CA LEU A 270 -7.10 5.10 16.61
C LEU A 270 -7.69 3.75 17.02
N ILE A 271 -7.11 2.63 16.56
CA ILE A 271 -7.54 1.29 16.97
C ILE A 271 -7.48 1.13 18.48
N GLN A 272 -6.38 1.55 19.12
CA GLN A 272 -6.22 1.46 20.57
C GLN A 272 -7.32 2.25 21.30
N ARG A 273 -7.56 3.51 20.93
CA ARG A 273 -8.61 4.35 21.55
C ARG A 273 -10.00 3.73 21.46
N LEU A 274 -10.30 3.05 20.35
CA LEU A 274 -11.57 2.38 20.14
C LEU A 274 -11.66 1.07 20.93
N ASN A 275 -10.62 0.24 20.91
CA ASN A 275 -10.58 -1.04 21.62
C ASN A 275 -10.62 -0.87 23.15
N ASP A 276 -9.99 0.18 23.67
CA ASP A 276 -10.01 0.53 25.10
C ASP A 276 -11.36 1.15 25.50
N GLY A 277 -12.29 1.34 24.55
CA GLY A 277 -13.59 1.95 24.80
C GLY A 277 -13.48 3.41 25.24
N LEU A 278 -12.38 4.10 24.91
CA LEU A 278 -12.16 5.49 25.25
C LEU A 278 -12.96 6.41 24.34
N TRP A 279 -13.07 6.05 23.05
CA TRP A 279 -13.72 6.85 22.02
C TRP A 279 -14.90 6.10 21.42
N THR A 280 -15.97 6.84 21.11
CA THR A 280 -17.14 6.32 20.38
C THR A 280 -17.38 7.18 19.15
N LEU A 281 -17.29 6.59 17.96
CA LEU A 281 -17.64 7.27 16.71
C LEU A 281 -19.11 7.63 16.71
N TYR A 282 -19.45 8.84 16.28
CA TYR A 282 -20.85 9.23 16.11
C TYR A 282 -21.19 9.84 14.75
N ASP A 283 -20.20 10.31 13.97
CA ASP A 283 -20.42 10.90 12.65
C ASP A 283 -19.12 10.92 11.83
N ILE A 284 -19.25 10.91 10.50
CA ILE A 284 -18.14 11.07 9.55
C ILE A 284 -18.56 12.07 8.46
N SER A 285 -17.91 13.22 8.43
CA SER A 285 -18.03 14.17 7.33
C SER A 285 -17.02 13.85 6.22
N ARG A 286 -17.48 13.88 4.97
CA ARG A 286 -16.72 13.47 3.77
C ARG A 286 -16.59 14.65 2.81
N TYR A 287 -15.41 14.83 2.24
CA TYR A 287 -15.10 15.91 1.30
C TYR A 287 -14.37 15.38 0.06
N GLY A 288 -14.49 16.12 -1.05
CA GLY A 288 -13.87 15.76 -2.32
C GLY A 288 -14.28 14.37 -2.81
N VAL A 289 -13.34 13.58 -3.29
CA VAL A 289 -13.57 12.23 -3.81
C VAL A 289 -14.28 11.30 -2.82
N PHE A 290 -14.10 11.48 -1.51
CA PHE A 290 -14.76 10.66 -0.48
C PHE A 290 -16.26 10.92 -0.39
N LYS A 291 -16.72 12.09 -0.84
CA LYS A 291 -18.14 12.45 -0.90
C LYS A 291 -18.78 11.95 -2.20
N GLU A 292 -18.05 11.99 -3.31
CA GLU A 292 -18.55 11.63 -4.64
C GLU A 292 -18.64 10.10 -4.85
N ASP A 293 -17.84 9.29 -4.14
CA ASP A 293 -17.91 7.83 -4.23
C ASP A 293 -19.07 7.25 -3.40
N GLU A 294 -20.19 7.00 -4.07
CA GLU A 294 -21.42 6.43 -3.47
C GLU A 294 -21.22 5.05 -2.83
N ARG A 295 -20.12 4.34 -3.14
CA ARG A 295 -19.83 3.01 -2.57
C ARG A 295 -19.24 3.09 -1.17
N LEU A 296 -18.70 4.25 -0.77
CA LEU A 296 -18.04 4.44 0.52
C LEU A 296 -19.07 4.45 1.65
N THR A 297 -19.00 3.44 2.52
CA THR A 297 -19.72 3.40 3.78
C THR A 297 -18.84 3.93 4.91
N ASP A 298 -19.46 4.34 6.03
CA ASP A 298 -18.70 4.76 7.23
C ASP A 298 -17.80 3.64 7.74
N GLU A 299 -18.22 2.37 7.59
CA GLU A 299 -17.41 1.21 7.95
C GLU A 299 -16.15 1.09 7.08
N LEU A 300 -16.27 1.29 5.76
CA LEU A 300 -15.11 1.26 4.86
C LEU A 300 -14.14 2.40 5.18
N LEU A 301 -14.65 3.60 5.39
CA LEU A 301 -13.82 4.75 5.78
C LEU A 301 -13.14 4.52 7.13
N MET A 302 -13.84 3.95 8.10
CA MET A 302 -13.23 3.59 9.37
C MET A 302 -12.14 2.53 9.23
N ASN A 303 -12.29 1.57 8.32
CA ASN A 303 -11.24 0.58 8.06
C ASN A 303 -10.00 1.22 7.43
N ASP A 304 -10.19 2.19 6.53
CA ASP A 304 -9.08 2.96 5.96
C ASP A 304 -8.39 3.85 7.01
N LEU A 305 -9.14 4.54 7.88
CA LEU A 305 -8.58 5.34 8.99
C LEU A 305 -7.83 4.47 10.02
N LYS A 306 -8.27 3.24 10.22
CA LYS A 306 -7.59 2.22 11.04
C LYS A 306 -6.43 1.55 10.30
N GLY A 307 -6.16 1.92 9.06
CA GLY A 307 -5.09 1.38 8.23
C GLY A 307 -5.18 -0.11 7.95
N LEU A 308 -6.36 -0.73 8.15
CA LEU A 308 -6.56 -2.17 7.95
C LEU A 308 -6.35 -2.58 6.48
N THR A 309 -6.49 -1.63 5.56
CA THR A 309 -6.38 -1.82 4.12
C THR A 309 -4.97 -1.64 3.57
N GLY A 310 -3.96 -1.35 4.42
CA GLY A 310 -2.55 -1.37 3.98
C GLY A 310 -1.65 -0.34 4.66
N THR A 311 -2.18 0.70 5.31
CA THR A 311 -1.36 1.77 5.91
C THR A 311 -0.97 1.53 7.36
N SER A 312 -1.51 0.50 8.02
CA SER A 312 -1.09 0.14 9.37
C SER A 312 0.21 -0.66 9.36
N PHE A 313 1.08 -0.33 10.30
CA PHE A 313 2.34 -1.04 10.55
C PHE A 313 2.15 -2.27 11.43
N VAL A 314 0.96 -2.48 11.99
CA VAL A 314 0.67 -3.56 12.95
C VAL A 314 -0.46 -4.45 12.48
N TYR A 315 -1.48 -3.89 11.84
CA TYR A 315 -2.68 -4.58 11.43
C TYR A 315 -2.79 -4.65 9.92
N TYR A 316 -3.33 -5.76 9.41
CA TYR A 316 -3.76 -5.82 8.03
C TYR A 316 -4.96 -6.76 7.90
N PHE A 317 -5.93 -6.38 7.08
CA PHE A 317 -7.09 -7.20 6.78
C PHE A 317 -7.52 -7.01 5.33
N ALA A 318 -7.61 -8.11 4.60
CA ALA A 318 -8.17 -8.11 3.25
C ALA A 318 -8.86 -9.43 2.93
N SER A 319 -9.87 -9.35 2.06
CA SER A 319 -10.53 -10.53 1.51
C SER A 319 -10.73 -10.34 0.01
N THR A 320 -10.39 -11.37 -0.78
CA THR A 320 -10.53 -11.32 -2.23
C THR A 320 -10.66 -12.71 -2.83
N ARG A 321 -11.19 -12.78 -4.06
CA ARG A 321 -11.09 -13.99 -4.88
C ARG A 321 -9.72 -14.04 -5.54
N THR A 322 -9.13 -15.23 -5.64
CA THR A 322 -7.84 -15.46 -6.32
C THR A 322 -7.84 -15.02 -7.80
N GLU A 323 -9.01 -14.90 -8.41
CA GLU A 323 -9.22 -14.40 -9.77
C GLU A 323 -9.01 -12.88 -9.90
N ASN A 324 -9.21 -12.12 -8.82
CA ASN A 324 -8.99 -10.68 -8.80
C ASN A 324 -7.50 -10.38 -8.59
N ARG A 325 -6.75 -10.46 -9.70
CA ARG A 325 -5.29 -10.32 -9.70
C ARG A 325 -4.82 -9.00 -9.09
N SER A 326 -5.50 -7.89 -9.39
CA SER A 326 -5.16 -6.57 -8.87
C SER A 326 -5.24 -6.53 -7.35
N LYS A 327 -6.33 -7.04 -6.77
CA LYS A 327 -6.46 -7.08 -5.30
C LYS A 327 -5.50 -8.07 -4.65
N VAL A 328 -5.12 -9.15 -5.34
CA VAL A 328 -4.09 -10.07 -4.83
C VAL A 328 -2.72 -9.38 -4.80
N GLU A 329 -2.39 -8.58 -5.81
CA GLU A 329 -1.13 -7.82 -5.84
C GLU A 329 -1.10 -6.75 -4.74
N GLU A 330 -2.20 -6.00 -4.57
CA GLU A 330 -2.37 -5.04 -3.48
C GLU A 330 -2.16 -5.69 -2.10
N ILE A 331 -2.62 -6.93 -1.92
CA ILE A 331 -2.36 -7.70 -0.69
C ILE A 331 -0.86 -7.95 -0.51
N ILE A 332 -0.16 -8.38 -1.55
CA ILE A 332 1.27 -8.71 -1.50
C ILE A 332 2.12 -7.48 -1.19
N GLU A 333 1.80 -6.34 -1.79
CA GLU A 333 2.44 -5.04 -1.56
C GLU A 333 2.18 -4.56 -0.12
N SER A 334 0.93 -4.66 0.35
CA SER A 334 0.56 -4.23 1.71
C SER A 334 1.23 -5.05 2.84
N LEU A 335 1.76 -6.24 2.54
CA LEU A 335 2.51 -7.02 3.53
C LEU A 335 3.79 -6.32 3.97
N ASP A 336 4.39 -5.48 3.11
CA ASP A 336 5.65 -4.80 3.43
C ASP A 336 5.49 -3.81 4.57
N ASN A 337 4.28 -3.27 4.81
CA ASN A 337 4.02 -2.36 5.92
C ASN A 337 3.83 -3.08 7.27
N SER A 338 2.88 -4.01 7.33
CA SER A 338 2.51 -4.71 8.58
C SER A 338 3.51 -5.79 9.01
N LEU A 339 4.35 -6.26 8.08
CA LEU A 339 5.37 -7.28 8.31
C LEU A 339 6.77 -6.80 7.94
N PHE A 340 7.03 -5.49 7.96
CA PHE A 340 8.31 -4.89 7.58
C PHE A 340 9.51 -5.59 8.26
N TYR A 341 9.44 -5.78 9.58
CA TYR A 341 10.49 -6.44 10.37
C TYR A 341 10.26 -7.95 10.57
N ASN A 342 9.15 -8.49 10.08
CA ASN A 342 8.82 -9.91 10.17
C ASN A 342 8.94 -10.61 8.82
N ASP A 343 10.19 -10.71 8.35
CA ASP A 343 10.54 -11.40 7.11
C ASP A 343 9.99 -12.82 7.06
N THR A 344 9.97 -13.52 8.20
CA THR A 344 9.53 -14.93 8.25
C THR A 344 8.07 -15.05 7.79
N TRP A 345 7.16 -14.32 8.41
CA TRP A 345 5.75 -14.34 8.01
C TRP A 345 5.53 -13.70 6.65
N ARG A 346 6.26 -12.63 6.31
CA ARG A 346 6.16 -12.00 4.99
C ARG A 346 6.43 -12.99 3.86
N HIS A 347 7.49 -13.80 3.98
CA HIS A 347 7.79 -14.86 3.02
C HIS A 347 6.72 -15.96 3.02
N TYR A 348 6.28 -16.43 4.20
CA TYR A 348 5.27 -17.50 4.27
C TYR A 348 3.93 -17.07 3.66
N ILE A 349 3.46 -15.85 3.93
CA ILE A 349 2.18 -15.37 3.36
C ILE A 349 2.29 -15.25 1.84
N ARG A 350 3.42 -14.77 1.31
CA ARG A 350 3.68 -14.77 -0.16
C ARG A 350 3.63 -16.19 -0.73
N ASP A 351 4.31 -17.14 -0.10
CA ASP A 351 4.27 -18.55 -0.51
C ASP A 351 2.84 -19.14 -0.44
N ILE A 352 2.05 -18.77 0.57
CA ILE A 352 0.64 -19.18 0.71
C ILE A 352 -0.21 -18.58 -0.42
N ILE A 353 -0.03 -17.30 -0.74
CA ILE A 353 -0.77 -16.64 -1.83
C ILE A 353 -0.42 -17.29 -3.18
N ASP A 354 0.86 -17.57 -3.44
CA ASP A 354 1.30 -18.25 -4.65
C ASP A 354 0.80 -19.70 -4.73
N TYR A 355 0.72 -20.39 -3.59
CA TYR A 355 0.07 -21.68 -3.46
C TYR A 355 -1.43 -21.60 -3.83
N CYS A 356 -2.13 -20.55 -3.38
CA CYS A 356 -3.54 -20.31 -3.70
C CYS A 356 -3.76 -19.94 -5.17
N ARG A 357 -2.88 -19.14 -5.77
CA ARG A 357 -2.92 -18.78 -7.21
C ARG A 357 -2.87 -19.99 -8.14
N GLN A 358 -2.32 -21.12 -7.66
CA GLN A 358 -2.24 -22.37 -8.41
C GLN A 358 -3.48 -23.27 -8.28
N LYS A 359 -4.44 -22.90 -7.44
CA LYS A 359 -5.71 -23.61 -7.22
C LYS A 359 -6.83 -23.03 -8.09
N THR A 360 -7.96 -23.73 -8.14
CA THR A 360 -9.21 -23.20 -8.70
C THR A 360 -9.65 -21.94 -7.96
N ALA A 361 -10.65 -21.22 -8.50
CA ALA A 361 -11.19 -20.01 -7.88
C ALA A 361 -11.48 -20.23 -6.39
N ALA A 362 -10.86 -19.42 -5.53
CA ALA A 362 -11.00 -19.50 -4.09
C ALA A 362 -11.09 -18.08 -3.51
N THR A 363 -11.77 -17.95 -2.38
CA THR A 363 -11.73 -16.73 -1.57
C THR A 363 -10.60 -16.85 -0.57
N ILE A 364 -9.65 -15.92 -0.63
CA ILE A 364 -8.60 -15.77 0.37
C ILE A 364 -8.96 -14.63 1.32
N THR A 365 -8.85 -14.87 2.61
CA THR A 365 -8.97 -13.85 3.65
C THR A 365 -7.69 -13.82 4.45
N VAL A 366 -7.04 -12.66 4.48
CA VAL A 366 -5.78 -12.42 5.20
C VAL A 366 -6.10 -11.51 6.38
N SER A 367 -5.68 -11.91 7.56
CA SER A 367 -5.73 -11.09 8.77
C SER A 367 -4.39 -11.18 9.47
N ILE A 368 -3.77 -10.03 9.76
CA ILE A 368 -2.45 -9.93 10.37
C ILE A 368 -2.56 -9.01 11.58
N PHE A 369 -1.92 -9.41 12.66
CA PHE A 369 -1.60 -8.59 13.81
C PHE A 369 -0.14 -8.86 14.21
N ASN A 370 0.72 -7.88 14.08
CA ASN A 370 2.15 -8.03 14.33
C ASN A 370 2.76 -6.73 14.88
N LYS A 371 3.07 -6.70 16.18
CA LYS A 371 3.64 -5.51 16.82
C LYS A 371 5.15 -5.35 16.61
N ASP A 372 5.86 -6.43 16.28
CA ASP A 372 7.34 -6.49 16.29
C ASP A 372 7.93 -5.97 17.62
N ASP A 373 7.33 -6.33 18.75
CA ASP A 373 7.80 -5.94 20.08
C ASP A 373 7.46 -7.03 21.10
N LEU A 374 8.39 -7.96 21.31
CA LEU A 374 8.22 -9.11 22.19
C LEU A 374 8.11 -8.68 23.66
N LEU A 375 8.85 -7.64 24.09
CA LEU A 375 8.79 -7.16 25.47
C LEU A 375 7.42 -6.56 25.78
N GLU A 376 6.87 -5.74 24.88
CA GLU A 376 5.52 -5.20 25.00
C GLU A 376 4.47 -6.32 24.92
N THR A 377 4.67 -7.31 24.04
CA THR A 377 3.80 -8.48 23.92
C THR A 377 3.70 -9.25 25.24
N ILE A 378 4.83 -9.50 25.91
CA ILE A 378 4.88 -10.18 27.21
C ILE A 378 4.23 -9.34 28.31
N TRP A 379 4.52 -8.04 28.35
CA TRP A 379 3.88 -7.14 29.31
C TRP A 379 2.36 -7.10 29.13
N GLY A 380 1.90 -6.92 27.90
CA GLY A 380 0.48 -6.88 27.55
C GLY A 380 -0.27 -8.15 27.94
N ALA A 381 0.31 -9.31 27.66
CA ALA A 381 -0.22 -10.60 28.07
C ALA A 381 -0.28 -10.81 29.59
N SER A 382 0.47 -10.02 30.37
CA SER A 382 0.44 -10.06 31.84
C SER A 382 -0.66 -9.20 32.46
N VAL A 383 -1.19 -8.21 31.72
CA VAL A 383 -2.15 -7.21 32.24
C VAL A 383 -3.53 -7.28 31.59
N ASP A 384 -3.64 -7.90 30.42
CA ASP A 384 -4.90 -8.07 29.68
C ASP A 384 -4.96 -9.45 29.00
N ASP A 385 -6.03 -9.73 28.24
CA ASP A 385 -6.20 -10.94 27.46
C ASP A 385 -5.06 -11.14 26.45
N ILE A 386 -4.33 -12.25 26.59
CA ILE A 386 -3.21 -12.64 25.72
C ILE A 386 -3.54 -12.56 24.23
N ARG A 387 -4.79 -12.84 23.84
CA ARG A 387 -5.24 -12.83 22.44
C ARG A 387 -5.23 -11.45 21.80
N ARG A 388 -5.15 -10.39 22.60
CA ARG A 388 -5.03 -8.99 22.12
C ARG A 388 -3.59 -8.56 21.88
N TRP A 389 -2.63 -9.32 22.40
CA TRP A 389 -1.21 -8.95 22.43
C TRP A 389 -0.32 -9.92 21.68
N GLU A 390 -0.66 -11.21 21.63
CA GLU A 390 0.09 -12.21 20.88
C GLU A 390 0.03 -11.93 19.37
N PRO A 391 1.18 -11.69 18.72
CA PRO A 391 1.25 -11.59 17.27
C PRO A 391 0.68 -12.84 16.61
N SER A 392 -0.13 -12.66 15.57
CA SER A 392 -0.67 -13.76 14.78
C SER A 392 -1.02 -13.32 13.37
N PHE A 393 -1.05 -14.27 12.45
CA PHE A 393 -1.75 -14.09 11.19
C PHE A 393 -2.63 -15.30 10.87
N TYR A 394 -3.67 -15.05 10.09
CA TYR A 394 -4.53 -16.06 9.51
C TYR A 394 -4.64 -15.82 8.00
N VAL A 395 -4.37 -16.86 7.22
CA VAL A 395 -4.79 -16.92 5.81
C VAL A 395 -5.82 -18.03 5.69
N ILE A 396 -7.07 -17.65 5.48
CA ILE A 396 -8.20 -18.56 5.31
C ILE A 396 -8.49 -18.68 3.83
N VAL A 397 -8.53 -19.91 3.32
CA VAL A 397 -8.77 -20.22 1.91
C VAL A 397 -10.03 -21.07 1.80
N ASP A 398 -11.07 -20.47 1.21
CA ASP A 398 -12.35 -21.11 0.96
C ASP A 398 -12.50 -21.35 -0.56
N SER A 399 -12.49 -22.63 -0.96
CA SER A 399 -12.48 -23.05 -2.37
C SER A 399 -13.86 -23.51 -2.87
N ASP A 400 -14.97 -22.96 -2.34
CA ASP A 400 -16.39 -23.34 -2.55
C ASP A 400 -16.92 -24.34 -1.50
N THR A 401 -18.25 -24.38 -1.35
CA THR A 401 -18.98 -25.00 -0.21
C THR A 401 -18.74 -26.49 0.02
N ASP A 402 -18.30 -27.23 -1.01
CA ASP A 402 -18.05 -28.68 -0.92
C ASP A 402 -16.57 -29.01 -0.70
N ASN A 403 -15.69 -28.01 -0.73
CA ASN A 403 -14.27 -28.18 -0.51
C ASN A 403 -13.90 -27.92 0.96
N PRO A 404 -12.88 -28.62 1.48
CA PRO A 404 -12.43 -28.41 2.84
C PRO A 404 -11.85 -26.99 3.00
N LEU A 405 -12.19 -26.34 4.12
CA LEU A 405 -11.64 -25.03 4.46
C LEU A 405 -10.18 -25.18 4.89
N GLU A 406 -9.29 -24.38 4.30
CA GLU A 406 -7.87 -24.38 4.63
C GLU A 406 -7.53 -23.14 5.44
N ILE A 407 -6.85 -23.33 6.57
CA ILE A 407 -6.40 -22.24 7.44
C ILE A 407 -4.89 -22.37 7.62
N PHE A 408 -4.18 -21.31 7.26
CA PHE A 408 -2.78 -21.11 7.62
C PHE A 408 -2.74 -20.15 8.80
N GLU A 409 -2.02 -20.54 9.85
CA GLU A 409 -2.00 -19.81 11.11
C GLU A 409 -0.55 -19.53 11.51
N GLY A 410 -0.18 -18.26 11.53
CA GLY A 410 1.10 -17.78 12.05
C GLY A 410 1.03 -17.56 13.55
N LYS A 411 2.00 -18.10 14.30
CA LYS A 411 2.10 -17.97 15.76
C LYS A 411 3.53 -17.76 16.24
N LEU A 412 3.62 -17.20 17.45
CA LEU A 412 4.84 -17.11 18.23
C LEU A 412 5.05 -18.40 19.03
N VAL A 413 6.24 -19.00 18.94
CA VAL A 413 6.61 -20.21 19.68
C VAL A 413 7.93 -20.04 20.41
N TRP A 414 8.05 -20.70 21.56
CA TRP A 414 9.20 -20.67 22.44
C TRP A 414 9.92 -22.02 22.45
N ASN A 415 11.23 -22.02 22.25
CA ASN A 415 12.05 -23.23 22.21
C ASN A 415 12.63 -23.63 23.58
N GLN A 416 12.13 -23.02 24.66
CA GLN A 416 12.53 -23.34 26.04
C GLN A 416 13.98 -22.98 26.38
N ILE A 417 14.63 -22.11 25.60
CA ILE A 417 15.93 -21.53 25.99
C ILE A 417 15.73 -20.71 27.26
N ASP A 418 16.57 -20.99 28.25
CA ASP A 418 16.65 -20.20 29.48
C ASP A 418 17.38 -18.88 29.22
N PHE A 419 16.95 -17.82 29.89
CA PHE A 419 17.48 -16.46 29.72
C PHE A 419 17.24 -15.64 30.99
N GLU A 420 18.09 -14.62 31.17
CA GLU A 420 17.97 -13.63 32.24
C GLU A 420 17.45 -12.32 31.64
N VAL A 421 16.32 -11.80 32.15
CA VAL A 421 15.62 -10.63 31.58
C VAL A 421 16.53 -9.40 31.50
N ASP A 422 17.26 -9.10 32.58
CA ASP A 422 18.21 -7.99 32.62
C ASP A 422 19.34 -8.14 31.60
N GLN A 423 19.87 -9.36 31.42
CA GLN A 423 20.94 -9.61 30.47
C GLN A 423 20.46 -9.33 29.04
N VAL A 424 19.27 -9.84 28.68
CA VAL A 424 18.68 -9.64 27.35
C VAL A 424 18.47 -8.15 27.04
N ILE A 425 17.89 -7.41 27.99
CA ILE A 425 17.67 -5.97 27.83
C ILE A 425 19.00 -5.22 27.72
N ASN A 426 19.99 -5.58 28.53
CA ASN A 426 21.28 -4.89 28.52
C ASN A 426 22.10 -5.17 27.26
N ASP A 427 22.01 -6.39 26.71
CA ASP A 427 22.74 -6.76 25.49
C ASP A 427 22.23 -6.00 24.26
N VAL A 428 20.93 -5.74 24.19
CA VAL A 428 20.31 -5.06 23.02
C VAL A 428 20.18 -3.56 23.26
N PHE A 429 19.69 -3.14 24.42
CA PHE A 429 19.32 -1.75 24.71
C PHE A 429 20.22 -1.07 25.77
N ARG A 430 21.17 -1.79 26.38
CA ARG A 430 22.01 -1.37 27.53
C ARG A 430 21.27 -1.17 28.85
N GLU A 431 20.03 -0.70 28.81
CA GLU A 431 19.12 -0.60 29.96
C GLU A 431 17.67 -0.45 29.48
N PHE A 432 16.71 -0.74 30.38
CA PHE A 432 15.28 -0.68 30.04
C PHE A 432 14.79 0.73 29.69
N LYS A 433 15.40 1.78 30.27
CA LYS A 433 15.07 3.17 29.92
C LYS A 433 15.36 3.48 28.45
N ASN A 434 16.46 2.96 27.92
CA ASN A 434 16.79 3.12 26.49
C ASN A 434 15.81 2.35 25.60
N TYR A 435 15.35 1.17 26.01
CA TYR A 435 14.26 0.48 25.30
C TYR A 435 13.01 1.38 25.20
N LEU A 436 12.59 2.04 26.28
CA LEU A 436 11.44 2.95 26.25
C LEU A 436 11.65 4.16 25.33
N ILE A 437 12.87 4.71 25.28
CA ILE A 437 13.23 5.82 24.38
C ILE A 437 13.19 5.36 22.93
N ILE A 438 13.85 4.25 22.59
CA ILE A 438 13.87 3.68 21.24
C ILE A 438 12.45 3.30 20.80
N ARG A 439 11.65 2.74 21.72
CA ARG A 439 10.23 2.44 21.50
C ARG A 439 9.39 3.66 21.18
N HIS A 440 9.70 4.82 21.78
CA HIS A 440 9.01 6.07 21.47
C HIS A 440 9.12 6.44 19.99
N PHE A 441 10.24 6.11 19.37
CA PHE A 441 10.52 6.38 17.96
C PHE A 441 10.20 5.18 17.04
N GLY A 442 9.69 4.06 17.57
CA GLY A 442 9.35 2.86 16.79
C GLY A 442 10.56 2.03 16.33
N GLU A 443 11.77 2.43 16.68
CA GLU A 443 13.03 1.78 16.26
C GLU A 443 13.26 0.43 16.93
N GLN A 444 12.53 0.12 18.01
CA GLN A 444 12.70 -1.13 18.75
C GLN A 444 12.30 -2.35 17.90
N ARG A 445 11.42 -2.14 16.93
CA ARG A 445 10.94 -3.16 15.99
C ARG A 445 12.07 -3.79 15.17
N ALA A 446 13.05 -2.98 14.76
CA ALA A 446 14.23 -3.46 14.05
C ALA A 446 15.11 -4.39 14.89
N LEU A 447 15.03 -4.26 16.23
CA LEU A 447 15.85 -4.99 17.19
C LEU A 447 15.13 -6.22 17.78
N ASP A 448 13.82 -6.39 17.51
CA ASP A 448 13.00 -7.43 18.12
C ASP A 448 13.53 -8.84 17.84
N HIS A 449 14.03 -9.09 16.63
CA HIS A 449 14.64 -10.37 16.26
C HIS A 449 15.83 -10.77 17.16
N GLN A 450 16.56 -9.80 17.71
CA GLN A 450 17.67 -10.06 18.63
C GLN A 450 17.13 -10.51 19.99
N ILE A 451 16.09 -9.83 20.50
CA ILE A 451 15.41 -10.18 21.75
C ILE A 451 14.78 -11.57 21.62
N MET A 452 14.04 -11.82 20.53
CA MET A 452 13.44 -13.12 20.25
C MET A 452 14.49 -14.24 20.26
N SER A 453 15.62 -14.04 19.56
CA SER A 453 16.70 -15.03 19.48
C SER A 453 17.29 -15.36 20.86
N GLN A 454 17.57 -14.34 21.68
CA GLN A 454 18.12 -14.55 23.03
C GLN A 454 17.13 -15.19 24.01
N MET A 455 15.84 -14.87 23.88
CA MET A 455 14.77 -15.43 24.72
C MET A 455 14.23 -16.76 24.21
N GLY A 456 14.69 -17.24 23.05
CA GLY A 456 14.26 -18.52 22.48
C GLY A 456 12.95 -18.50 21.70
N PHE A 457 12.50 -17.33 21.25
CA PHE A 457 11.31 -17.18 20.44
C PHE A 457 11.58 -17.26 18.94
N SER A 458 10.58 -17.77 18.21
CA SER A 458 10.58 -17.79 16.76
C SER A 458 9.15 -17.76 16.23
N TYR A 459 8.99 -17.32 14.99
CA TYR A 459 7.73 -17.39 14.27
C TYR A 459 7.57 -18.74 13.58
N GLU A 460 6.39 -19.33 13.68
CA GLU A 460 6.01 -20.56 12.97
C GLU A 460 4.67 -20.39 12.25
N VAL A 461 4.43 -21.28 11.29
CA VAL A 461 3.16 -21.36 10.55
C VAL A 461 2.63 -22.78 10.62
N ASN A 462 1.38 -22.92 11.05
CA ASN A 462 0.64 -24.18 11.06
C ASN A 462 -0.39 -24.19 9.94
N TYR A 463 -0.81 -25.40 9.57
CA TYR A 463 -1.85 -25.62 8.57
C TYR A 463 -2.95 -26.50 9.14
N ILE A 464 -4.19 -26.06 8.97
CA ILE A 464 -5.37 -26.78 9.40
C ILE A 464 -6.29 -26.93 8.19
N LEU A 465 -6.66 -28.16 7.88
CA LEU A 465 -7.62 -28.51 6.84
C LEU A 465 -8.89 -29.04 7.52
N PHE A 466 -9.98 -28.27 7.43
CA PHE A 466 -11.29 -28.67 7.92
C PHE A 466 -12.06 -29.41 6.82
N GLY A 467 -11.99 -30.74 6.85
CA GLY A 467 -12.87 -31.59 6.04
C GLY A 467 -14.23 -31.80 6.69
N THR A 468 -15.17 -32.31 5.90
CA THR A 468 -16.53 -32.67 6.36
C THR A 468 -16.54 -33.79 7.42
N GLU A 469 -15.57 -34.69 7.37
CA GLU A 469 -15.48 -35.85 8.27
C GLU A 469 -14.26 -35.83 9.22
N SER A 470 -13.24 -35.03 8.93
CA SER A 470 -12.00 -35.00 9.71
C SER A 470 -11.24 -33.68 9.58
N THR A 471 -10.58 -33.26 10.64
CA THR A 471 -9.60 -32.16 10.64
C THR A 471 -8.19 -32.73 10.51
N ILE A 472 -7.40 -32.20 9.57
CA ILE A 472 -5.97 -32.50 9.44
C ILE A 472 -5.18 -31.28 9.89
N GLU A 473 -4.27 -31.45 10.85
CA GLU A 473 -3.36 -30.40 11.31
C GLU A 473 -1.92 -30.80 10.95
N LYS A 474 -1.14 -29.83 10.44
CA LYS A 474 0.31 -29.96 10.21
C LYS A 474 0.99 -28.79 10.90
N LYS A 475 2.03 -29.06 11.68
CA LYS A 475 2.77 -28.03 12.42
C LYS A 475 4.00 -27.58 11.65
N ASN A 476 4.41 -26.33 11.83
CA ASN A 476 5.65 -25.79 11.26
C ASN A 476 5.82 -26.17 9.78
N ILE A 477 4.92 -25.70 8.93
CA ILE A 477 4.82 -26.17 7.55
C ILE A 477 5.89 -25.60 6.63
N LYS A 478 6.06 -26.24 5.46
CA LYS A 478 6.67 -25.64 4.28
C LYS A 478 5.75 -25.82 3.08
N ILE A 479 5.75 -24.85 2.18
CA ILE A 479 5.05 -24.93 0.91
C ILE A 479 6.04 -25.34 -0.17
N ARG A 480 5.72 -26.38 -0.93
CA ARG A 480 6.53 -26.89 -2.04
C ARG A 480 5.66 -27.06 -3.26
N GLY A 481 5.58 -26.01 -4.08
CA GLY A 481 4.64 -25.96 -5.21
C GLY A 481 3.20 -26.06 -4.71
N LYS A 482 2.49 -27.14 -5.08
CA LYS A 482 1.08 -27.38 -4.68
C LYS A 482 0.91 -28.22 -3.42
N GLN A 483 1.97 -28.41 -2.62
CA GLN A 483 1.90 -29.26 -1.43
C GLN A 483 2.28 -28.49 -0.18
N VAL A 484 1.47 -28.66 0.86
CA VAL A 484 1.79 -28.27 2.23
C VAL A 484 2.40 -29.48 2.93
N VAL A 485 3.66 -29.37 3.32
CA VAL A 485 4.40 -30.44 4.02
C VAL A 485 4.71 -30.00 5.44
N GLU A 486 4.62 -30.92 6.38
CA GLU A 486 5.09 -30.69 7.75
C GLU A 486 6.62 -30.63 7.75
N SER A 487 7.21 -29.61 8.37
CA SER A 487 8.64 -29.59 8.65
C SER A 487 8.87 -29.98 10.11
N GLY A 488 9.98 -30.69 10.37
CA GLY A 488 10.17 -31.52 11.56
C GLY A 488 9.75 -30.87 12.89
N THR A 489 9.30 -31.70 13.82
CA THR A 489 8.83 -31.30 15.14
C THR A 489 10.01 -30.99 16.05
N TYR A 490 10.15 -29.72 16.44
CA TYR A 490 10.93 -29.32 17.61
C TYR A 490 9.99 -29.23 18.81
N ASP A 491 10.49 -29.54 20.00
CA ASP A 491 9.73 -29.41 21.24
C ASP A 491 9.64 -27.92 21.63
N LYS A 492 8.75 -27.20 20.95
CA LYS A 492 8.46 -25.79 21.18
C LYS A 492 7.08 -25.63 21.80
N LEU A 493 6.99 -24.69 22.74
CA LEU A 493 5.77 -24.34 23.44
C LEU A 493 5.12 -23.11 22.78
N ARG A 494 3.80 -22.99 22.88
CA ARG A 494 3.06 -21.78 22.48
C ARG A 494 3.41 -20.62 23.41
N PHE A 495 3.19 -19.40 22.94
CA PHE A 495 3.38 -18.21 23.76
C PHE A 495 2.58 -18.25 25.07
N SER A 496 1.33 -18.73 25.05
CA SER A 496 0.52 -18.91 26.26
C SER A 496 1.17 -19.87 27.27
N GLU A 497 1.79 -20.95 26.78
CA GLU A 497 2.46 -21.94 27.62
C GLU A 497 3.76 -21.36 28.22
N PHE A 498 4.47 -20.50 27.47
CA PHE A 498 5.58 -19.71 28.02
C PHE A 498 5.12 -18.78 29.15
N VAL A 499 4.03 -18.04 28.96
CA VAL A 499 3.53 -17.09 29.98
C VAL A 499 3.20 -17.82 31.29
N GLU A 500 2.69 -19.04 31.20
CA GLU A 500 2.43 -19.91 32.34
C GLU A 500 3.72 -20.50 32.95
N ALA A 501 4.62 -21.02 32.12
CA ALA A 501 5.84 -21.69 32.57
C ALA A 501 6.86 -20.72 33.19
N GLU A 502 7.04 -19.54 32.60
CA GLU A 502 8.05 -18.54 32.98
C GLU A 502 7.42 -17.34 33.70
N HIS A 503 6.38 -17.58 34.50
CA HIS A 503 5.60 -16.53 35.18
C HIS A 503 6.46 -15.52 35.96
N SER A 504 7.55 -15.97 36.59
CA SER A 504 8.47 -15.09 37.32
C SER A 504 9.16 -14.07 36.42
N LYS A 505 9.61 -14.47 35.22
CA LYS A 505 10.24 -13.59 34.22
C LYS A 505 9.22 -12.65 33.59
N VAL A 506 8.00 -13.13 33.33
CA VAL A 506 6.88 -12.28 32.87
C VAL A 506 6.60 -11.17 33.87
N LEU A 507 6.52 -11.48 35.17
CA LEU A 507 6.34 -10.48 36.22
C LEU A 507 7.53 -9.52 36.32
N GLU A 508 8.76 -9.99 36.11
CA GLU A 508 9.93 -9.13 36.08
C GLU A 508 9.83 -8.08 34.98
N ILE A 509 9.52 -8.49 33.75
CA ILE A 509 9.28 -7.58 32.61
C ILE A 509 8.16 -6.61 32.95
N ALA A 510 7.02 -7.10 33.44
CA ALA A 510 5.87 -6.25 33.79
C ALA A 510 6.23 -5.21 34.87
N ASN A 511 7.02 -5.58 35.87
CA ASN A 511 7.49 -4.67 36.90
C ASN A 511 8.38 -3.56 36.32
N LYS A 512 9.22 -3.85 35.31
CA LYS A 512 10.02 -2.83 34.62
C LYS A 512 9.14 -1.81 33.90
N PHE A 513 8.08 -2.22 33.21
CA PHE A 513 7.10 -1.30 32.62
C PHE A 513 6.42 -0.44 33.70
N ASN A 514 5.94 -1.07 34.78
CA ASN A 514 5.24 -0.37 35.86
C ASN A 514 6.13 0.63 36.61
N SER A 515 7.41 0.31 36.84
CA SER A 515 8.33 1.19 37.57
C SER A 515 8.70 2.45 36.78
N HIS A 516 8.64 2.41 35.46
CA HIS A 516 8.93 3.54 34.58
C HIS A 516 7.68 4.29 34.10
N HIS A 517 6.49 3.72 34.28
CA HIS A 517 5.23 4.44 34.10
C HIS A 517 4.88 5.39 35.27
N TYR A 518 5.44 5.18 36.47
CA TYR A 518 5.07 5.92 37.69
C TYR A 518 6.14 6.87 38.26
N GLY A 519 7.32 6.98 37.63
CA GLY A 519 8.40 7.85 38.10
C GLY A 519 9.08 8.57 36.95
N GLU A 520 9.25 9.88 37.09
CA GLU A 520 9.77 10.83 36.09
C GLU A 520 8.68 11.36 35.13
N GLY A 521 8.02 12.44 35.55
CA GLY A 521 7.13 13.21 34.71
C GLY A 521 7.86 13.71 33.46
N GLY A 522 7.39 13.27 32.30
CA GLY A 522 7.87 13.70 30.99
C GLY A 522 7.99 12.51 30.06
N LEU A 523 6.91 12.21 29.33
CA LEU A 523 6.81 11.48 28.05
C LEU A 523 5.73 10.39 28.01
N PHE A 524 5.29 9.85 29.15
CA PHE A 524 4.32 8.75 29.15
C PHE A 524 3.23 8.92 30.20
N ASN A 525 2.30 9.84 29.95
CA ASN A 525 1.01 9.85 30.65
C ASN A 525 -0.11 10.01 29.62
N VAL A 526 -0.53 8.88 29.08
CA VAL A 526 -1.90 8.70 28.60
C VAL A 526 -2.55 7.76 29.62
N LYS A 527 -3.32 8.34 30.54
CA LYS A 527 -4.42 7.63 31.19
C LYS A 527 -5.69 7.90 30.42
#